data_AF-A0AAU2RBD6-F1
#
_entry.id   AF-A0AAU2RBD6-F1
#
_cell.length_a   1.000
_cell.length_b   1.000
_cell.length_c   1.000
_cell.angle_alpha   90.00
_cell.angle_beta   90.00
_cell.angle_gamma   90.00
#
_symmetry.space_group_name_H-M   'P 1'
#
loop_
_entity.id
_entity.type
_entity.pdbx_description
1 polymer ?
#
loop_
_entity_poly.entity_id
_entity_poly.type
_entity_poly.pdbx_seq_one_letter_code
_entity_poly.pdbx_strand_id
1 'polypeptide(L)'
;MKPHAEITEVWPRDGLIRVVGRIHGVPAVGTWQLVLTPRSHADRRLRYDADVKGDRFESELAVRDLAACGLAPVEEWDLHLTDGEVELRAGRHLDDVHGKKKIFVYPEQRLGELRVRPYYTIKDNLSLECRTGGSA
;
A
#
# COMPACT_ATOMS: atom_id res chain seq x y z
N MET A 1 11.26 13.31 -12.88
CA MET A 1 10.22 12.70 -12.04
C MET A 1 10.83 12.42 -10.67
N LYS A 2 10.08 12.54 -9.56
CA LYS A 2 10.64 12.24 -8.23
C LYS A 2 10.78 10.72 -8.05
N PRO A 3 11.77 10.23 -7.28
CA PRO A 3 11.85 8.82 -6.94
C PRO A 3 10.56 8.32 -6.29
N HIS A 4 10.12 7.12 -6.68
CA HIS A 4 8.90 6.50 -6.17
C HIS A 4 8.91 4.99 -6.41
N ALA A 5 8.00 4.29 -5.73
CA ALA A 5 7.69 2.90 -6.00
C ALA A 5 6.49 2.85 -6.96
N GLU A 6 6.74 2.50 -8.22
CA GLU A 6 5.72 2.40 -9.27
C GLU A 6 4.97 1.07 -9.15
N ILE A 7 3.69 1.13 -8.83
CA ILE A 7 2.82 -0.02 -8.66
C ILE A 7 2.35 -0.51 -10.02
N THR A 8 2.61 -1.78 -10.29
CA THR A 8 2.18 -2.47 -11.51
C THR A 8 0.93 -3.31 -11.26
N GLU A 9 0.88 -4.01 -10.12
CA GLU A 9 -0.21 -4.93 -9.78
C GLU A 9 -0.56 -4.84 -8.29
N VAL A 10 -1.85 -5.01 -7.98
CA VAL A 10 -2.36 -5.10 -6.62
C VAL A 10 -3.37 -6.26 -6.59
N TRP A 11 -3.13 -7.22 -5.71
CA TRP A 11 -3.92 -8.45 -5.59
C TRP A 11 -4.45 -8.61 -4.17
N PRO A 12 -5.66 -8.09 -3.87
CA PRO A 12 -6.34 -8.33 -2.61
C PRO A 12 -7.06 -9.68 -2.69
N ARG A 13 -6.61 -10.65 -1.90
CA ARG A 13 -7.19 -12.00 -1.90
C ARG A 13 -6.87 -12.74 -0.60
N ASP A 14 -7.80 -13.57 -0.13
CA ASP A 14 -7.58 -14.53 0.95
C ASP A 14 -7.03 -13.91 2.26
N GLY A 15 -7.42 -12.65 2.56
CA GLY A 15 -6.97 -11.93 3.75
C GLY A 15 -5.58 -11.30 3.61
N LEU A 16 -5.03 -11.29 2.40
CA LEU A 16 -3.74 -10.73 2.04
C LEU A 16 -3.93 -9.65 0.98
N ILE A 17 -2.99 -8.70 0.94
CA ILE A 17 -2.87 -7.74 -0.16
C ILE A 17 -1.44 -7.81 -0.66
N ARG A 18 -1.27 -8.47 -1.80
CA ARG A 18 0.00 -8.52 -2.51
C ARG A 18 0.14 -7.31 -3.41
N VAL A 19 1.30 -6.68 -3.38
CA VAL A 19 1.65 -5.51 -4.19
C VAL A 19 2.91 -5.83 -4.99
N VAL A 20 2.87 -5.57 -6.28
CA VAL A 20 4.01 -5.74 -7.20
C VAL A 20 4.29 -4.41 -7.87
N GLY A 21 5.56 -4.04 -7.93
CA GLY A 21 5.97 -2.78 -8.55
C GLY A 21 7.43 -2.73 -8.94
N ARG A 22 7.88 -1.52 -9.25
CA ARG A 22 9.27 -1.21 -9.59
C ARG A 22 9.77 0.00 -8.80
N ILE A 23 11.04 -0.01 -8.44
CA ILE A 23 11.74 1.11 -7.83
C ILE A 23 12.23 2.03 -8.93
N HIS A 24 11.83 3.30 -8.89
CA HIS A 24 12.23 4.30 -9.88
C HIS A 24 12.97 5.47 -9.23
N GLY A 25 14.03 5.93 -9.92
CA GLY A 25 14.77 7.15 -9.58
C GLY A 25 15.89 6.96 -8.54
N VAL A 26 16.06 5.76 -8.00
CA VAL A 26 17.17 5.38 -7.10
C VAL A 26 17.61 3.93 -7.38
N PRO A 27 18.86 3.54 -7.02
CA PRO A 27 19.29 2.15 -7.10
C PRO A 27 18.49 1.24 -6.17
N ALA A 28 18.05 0.08 -6.68
CA ALA A 28 17.30 -0.93 -5.94
C ALA A 28 18.25 -1.97 -5.30
N VAL A 29 19.13 -1.51 -4.41
CA VAL A 29 20.15 -2.35 -3.75
C VAL A 29 19.81 -2.52 -2.28
N GLY A 30 20.19 -3.65 -1.68
CA GLY A 30 20.01 -3.91 -0.25
C GLY A 30 18.64 -4.46 0.11
N THR A 31 18.30 -4.36 1.39
CA THR A 31 17.03 -4.87 1.93
C THR A 31 15.98 -3.78 1.87
N TRP A 32 14.85 -4.09 1.23
CA TRP A 32 13.72 -3.18 1.14
C TRP A 32 12.53 -3.70 1.94
N GLN A 33 11.72 -2.76 2.43
CA GLN A 33 10.50 -3.04 3.18
C GLN A 33 9.34 -2.23 2.61
N LEU A 34 8.17 -2.86 2.53
CA LEU A 34 6.91 -2.16 2.39
C LEU A 34 6.49 -1.63 3.77
N VAL A 35 6.17 -0.34 3.84
CA VAL A 35 5.75 0.31 5.07
C VAL A 35 4.40 0.96 4.88
N LEU A 36 3.47 0.63 5.78
CA LEU A 36 2.15 1.25 5.86
C LEU A 36 2.16 2.22 7.02
N THR A 37 1.81 3.48 6.76
CA THR A 37 1.71 4.53 7.76
C THR A 37 0.25 4.99 7.86
N PRO A 38 -0.41 4.90 9.03
CA PRO A 38 -1.77 5.38 9.17
C PRO A 38 -1.77 6.92 9.19
N ARG A 39 -2.80 7.52 8.60
CA ARG A 39 -2.88 8.99 8.50
C ARG A 39 -3.26 9.66 9.81
N SER A 40 -3.94 8.96 10.71
CA SER A 40 -4.28 9.49 12.05
C SER A 40 -3.09 9.51 13.02
N HIS A 41 -2.20 8.51 12.96
CA HIS A 41 -1.16 8.25 13.95
C HIS A 41 0.12 7.72 13.30
N ALA A 42 0.92 8.62 12.73
CA ALA A 42 2.09 8.26 11.91
C ALA A 42 3.16 7.39 12.63
N ASP A 43 3.11 7.29 13.96
CA ASP A 43 3.97 6.44 14.78
C ASP A 43 3.62 4.94 14.71
N ARG A 44 2.39 4.58 14.32
CA ARG A 44 1.89 3.19 14.26
C ARG A 44 2.16 2.50 12.91
N ARG A 45 3.40 2.53 12.45
CA ARG A 45 3.78 1.97 11.14
C ARG A 45 3.80 0.43 11.17
N LEU A 46 3.27 -0.19 10.12
CA LEU A 46 3.45 -1.62 9.85
C LEU A 46 4.54 -1.82 8.79
N ARG A 47 5.39 -2.83 8.95
CA ARG A 47 6.51 -3.12 8.07
C ARG A 47 6.45 -4.57 7.60
N TYR A 48 6.69 -4.77 6.32
CA TYR A 48 6.76 -6.07 5.66
C TYR A 48 8.01 -6.12 4.79
N ASP A 49 8.65 -7.27 4.70
CA ASP A 49 9.78 -7.44 3.79
C ASP A 49 9.30 -7.33 2.33
N ALA A 50 10.17 -6.81 1.47
CA ALA A 50 9.96 -6.78 0.03
C ALA A 50 11.05 -7.59 -0.68
N ASP A 51 10.64 -8.58 -1.48
CA ASP A 51 11.55 -9.31 -2.37
C ASP A 51 11.89 -8.42 -3.56
N VAL A 52 13.13 -7.96 -3.64
CA VAL A 52 13.63 -7.08 -4.71
C VAL A 52 14.56 -7.85 -5.63
N LYS A 53 14.24 -7.85 -6.93
CA LYS A 53 15.01 -8.50 -7.99
C LYS A 53 15.20 -7.52 -9.14
N GLY A 54 16.41 -6.97 -9.25
CA GLY A 54 16.66 -5.83 -10.13
C GLY A 54 15.88 -4.62 -9.62
N ASP A 55 15.09 -3.98 -10.48
CA ASP A 55 14.20 -2.87 -10.09
C ASP A 55 12.82 -3.35 -9.62
N ARG A 56 12.45 -4.61 -9.87
CA ARG A 56 11.14 -5.17 -9.51
C ARG A 56 11.12 -5.52 -8.02
N PHE A 57 10.01 -5.18 -7.36
CA PHE A 57 9.73 -5.61 -6.00
C PHE A 57 8.38 -6.31 -5.87
N GLU A 58 8.27 -7.15 -4.85
CA GLU A 58 7.04 -7.81 -4.45
C GLU A 58 6.96 -7.83 -2.92
N SER A 59 5.80 -7.49 -2.36
CA SER A 59 5.54 -7.58 -0.93
C SER A 59 4.09 -7.95 -0.68
N GLU A 60 3.84 -8.62 0.44
CA GLU A 60 2.51 -9.09 0.83
C GLU A 60 2.24 -8.66 2.27
N LEU A 61 1.10 -8.00 2.48
CA LEU A 61 0.67 -7.55 3.79
C LEU A 61 -0.58 -8.31 4.26
N ALA A 62 -0.65 -8.61 5.56
CA ALA A 62 -1.75 -9.34 6.13
C ALA A 62 -2.83 -8.38 6.68
N VAL A 63 -4.08 -8.58 6.27
CA VAL A 63 -5.22 -7.74 6.70
C VAL A 63 -5.43 -7.81 8.21
N ARG A 64 -5.06 -8.94 8.85
CA ARG A 64 -5.15 -9.12 10.30
C ARG A 64 -4.29 -8.15 11.10
N ASP A 65 -3.16 -7.73 10.54
CA ASP A 65 -2.23 -6.84 11.23
C ASP A 65 -2.80 -5.40 11.29
N LEU A 66 -3.60 -5.03 10.28
CA LEU A 66 -4.37 -3.77 10.30
C LEU A 66 -5.45 -3.77 11.39
N ALA A 67 -6.10 -4.93 11.64
CA ALA A 67 -7.09 -5.06 12.70
C ALA A 67 -6.47 -4.86 14.09
N ALA A 68 -5.24 -5.33 14.29
CA ALA A 68 -4.53 -5.23 15.55
C ALA A 68 -4.12 -3.79 15.93
N CYS A 69 -4.09 -2.87 14.97
CA CYS A 69 -3.67 -1.48 15.20
C CYS A 69 -4.71 -0.60 15.93
N GLY A 70 -5.91 -1.10 16.21
CA GLY A 70 -6.96 -0.37 16.94
C GLY A 70 -7.41 0.87 16.16
N LEU A 71 -8.03 0.64 15.01
CA LEU A 71 -8.35 1.67 14.02
C LEU A 71 -9.55 2.54 14.44
N ALA A 72 -9.51 3.82 14.07
CA ALA A 72 -10.71 4.65 14.01
C ALA A 72 -11.77 4.01 13.07
N PRO A 73 -13.06 4.39 13.16
CA PRO A 73 -14.13 3.83 12.31
C PRO A 73 -13.82 3.86 10.82
N VAL A 74 -13.08 4.87 10.38
CA VAL A 74 -12.45 4.95 9.05
C VAL A 74 -11.00 5.38 9.25
N GLU A 75 -10.07 4.62 8.70
CA GLU A 75 -8.63 4.91 8.73
C GLU A 75 -8.03 4.74 7.34
N GLU A 76 -7.10 5.61 6.97
CA GLU A 76 -6.38 5.51 5.71
C GLU A 76 -4.90 5.23 5.97
N TRP A 77 -4.34 4.32 5.19
CA TRP A 77 -2.94 3.90 5.31
C TRP A 77 -2.19 4.22 4.03
N ASP A 78 -1.11 4.97 4.16
CA ASP A 78 -0.23 5.31 3.05
C ASP A 78 0.89 4.28 2.93
N LEU A 79 1.03 3.71 1.73
CA LEU A 79 2.07 2.75 1.39
C LEU A 79 3.35 3.45 0.91
N HIS A 80 4.48 3.00 1.45
CA HIS A 80 5.81 3.41 1.04
C HIS A 80 6.71 2.19 0.88
N LEU A 81 7.77 2.30 0.08
CA LEU A 81 8.86 1.34 0.04
C LEU A 81 10.12 2.01 0.58
N THR A 82 10.89 1.34 1.44
CA THR A 82 12.10 1.93 2.06
C THR A 82 13.21 0.91 2.21
N ASP A 83 14.45 1.38 2.10
CA ASP A 83 15.67 0.65 2.47
C ASP A 83 16.24 1.10 3.85
N GLY A 84 15.52 1.99 4.55
CA GLY A 84 15.93 2.60 5.81
C GLY A 84 16.54 4.00 5.67
N GLU A 85 17.09 4.34 4.49
CA GLU A 85 17.63 5.68 4.20
C GLU A 85 16.69 6.48 3.30
N VAL A 86 16.11 5.82 2.30
CA VAL A 86 15.18 6.38 1.33
C VAL A 86 13.77 5.86 1.61
N GLU A 87 12.77 6.74 1.53
CA GLU A 87 11.36 6.37 1.63
C GLU A 87 10.60 6.82 0.37
N LEU A 88 10.11 5.85 -0.39
CA LEU A 88 9.48 6.04 -1.69
C LEU A 88 7.97 5.89 -1.55
N ARG A 89 7.20 6.93 -1.88
CA ARG A 89 5.74 6.81 -1.92
C ARG A 89 5.33 5.81 -3.01
N ALA A 90 4.48 4.85 -2.66
CA ALA A 90 3.90 3.91 -3.61
C ALA A 90 2.79 4.60 -4.42
N GLY A 91 2.85 4.52 -5.73
CA GLY A 91 1.85 5.09 -6.64
C GLY A 91 1.96 4.51 -8.04
N ARG A 92 1.13 4.99 -8.96
CA ARG A 92 1.21 4.58 -10.37
C ARG A 92 1.13 5.81 -11.25
N HIS A 93 2.24 6.19 -11.85
CA HIS A 93 2.43 7.47 -12.55
C HIS A 93 3.00 7.33 -13.97
N LEU A 94 3.54 6.16 -14.33
CA LEU A 94 4.30 5.94 -15.57
C LEU A 94 3.50 5.32 -16.72
N ASP A 95 2.20 5.12 -16.53
CA ASP A 95 1.33 4.46 -17.50
C ASP A 95 0.48 5.43 -18.35
N ASP A 96 0.75 6.74 -18.26
CA ASP A 96 0.01 7.83 -18.91
C ASP A 96 -1.49 7.88 -18.57
N VAL A 97 -1.96 7.15 -17.55
CA VAL A 97 -3.34 7.19 -17.07
C VAL A 97 -3.45 8.13 -15.87
N HIS A 98 -4.36 9.09 -15.90
CA HIS A 98 -4.59 10.00 -14.77
C HIS A 98 -5.95 9.78 -14.12
N GLY A 99 -6.07 10.13 -12.84
CA GLY A 99 -7.35 10.08 -12.12
C GLY A 99 -7.78 8.65 -11.79
N LYS A 100 -6.80 7.80 -11.44
CA LYS A 100 -6.98 6.36 -11.22
C LYS A 100 -7.99 6.04 -10.13
N LYS A 101 -8.21 6.96 -9.18
CA LYS A 101 -9.24 6.84 -8.14
C LYS A 101 -10.64 6.51 -8.70
N LYS A 102 -10.97 6.97 -9.92
CA LYS A 102 -12.28 6.73 -10.56
C LYS A 102 -12.29 5.52 -11.49
N ILE A 103 -11.12 4.93 -11.77
CA ILE A 103 -10.92 3.88 -12.78
C ILE A 103 -10.70 2.53 -12.10
N PHE A 104 -9.86 2.49 -11.07
CA PHE A 104 -9.50 1.26 -10.37
C PHE A 104 -10.38 1.05 -9.14
N VAL A 105 -11.14 -0.03 -9.16
CA VAL A 105 -11.90 -0.52 -8.01
C VAL A 105 -11.37 -1.90 -7.65
N TYR A 106 -10.78 -2.01 -6.47
CA TYR A 106 -10.24 -3.26 -5.95
C TYR A 106 -11.28 -4.00 -5.09
N PRO A 107 -11.28 -5.35 -5.11
CA PRO A 107 -12.12 -6.13 -4.21
C PRO A 107 -11.74 -5.85 -2.75
N GLU A 108 -12.76 -5.72 -1.92
CA GLU A 108 -12.60 -5.54 -0.49
C GLU A 108 -12.19 -6.85 0.19
N GLN A 109 -11.21 -6.77 1.09
CA GLN A 109 -10.86 -7.85 2.01
C GLN A 109 -11.62 -7.67 3.32
N ARG A 110 -12.09 -8.78 3.91
CA ARG A 110 -12.87 -8.78 5.14
C ARG A 110 -12.23 -9.66 6.20
N LEU A 111 -12.20 -9.17 7.44
CA LEU A 111 -11.79 -9.93 8.61
C LEU A 111 -12.65 -9.52 9.80
N GLY A 112 -13.62 -10.34 10.17
CA GLY A 112 -14.65 -9.95 11.15
C GLY A 112 -15.40 -8.70 10.65
N GLU A 113 -15.44 -7.66 11.47
CA GLU A 113 -16.05 -6.36 11.12
C GLU A 113 -15.13 -5.41 10.33
N LEU A 114 -13.85 -5.76 10.19
CA LEU A 114 -12.90 -4.96 9.43
C LEU A 114 -13.10 -5.19 7.93
N ARG A 115 -13.26 -4.09 7.20
CA ARG A 115 -13.20 -4.03 5.74
C ARG A 115 -11.97 -3.25 5.31
N VAL A 116 -11.16 -3.83 4.44
CA VAL A 116 -9.94 -3.20 3.90
C VAL A 116 -10.01 -3.16 2.38
N ARG A 117 -9.74 -2.00 1.79
CA ARG A 117 -9.74 -1.84 0.34
C ARG A 117 -8.55 -0.99 -0.13
N PRO A 118 -7.75 -1.47 -1.08
CA PRO A 118 -6.81 -0.61 -1.78
C PRO A 118 -7.53 0.41 -2.64
N TYR A 119 -6.97 1.61 -2.73
CA TYR A 119 -7.46 2.62 -3.64
C TYR A 119 -6.32 3.56 -4.06
N TYR A 120 -6.47 4.18 -5.23
CA TYR A 120 -5.59 5.27 -5.64
C TYR A 120 -6.13 6.61 -5.13
N THR A 121 -5.25 7.43 -4.57
CA THR A 121 -5.54 8.81 -4.17
C THR A 121 -5.73 9.72 -5.39
N ILE A 122 -6.10 10.99 -5.16
CA ILE A 122 -6.19 12.00 -6.24
C ILE A 122 -4.84 12.24 -6.91
N LYS A 123 -3.74 12.01 -6.19
CA LYS A 123 -2.37 12.10 -6.71
C LYS A 123 -1.88 10.76 -7.27
N ASP A 124 -2.77 9.82 -7.57
CA ASP A 124 -2.45 8.48 -8.09
C ASP A 124 -1.45 7.66 -7.23
N ASN A 125 -1.34 7.99 -5.93
CA ASN A 125 -0.64 7.17 -4.93
C ASN A 125 -1.52 6.04 -4.42
N LEU A 126 -0.96 4.87 -4.16
CA LEU A 126 -1.67 3.73 -3.57
C LEU A 126 -1.80 3.90 -2.06
N SER A 127 -3.01 3.70 -1.54
CA SER A 127 -3.32 3.68 -0.11
C SER A 127 -4.32 2.57 0.18
N LEU A 128 -4.49 2.22 1.46
CA LEU A 128 -5.58 1.38 1.92
C LEU A 128 -6.59 2.23 2.67
N GLU A 129 -7.86 1.95 2.49
CA GLU A 129 -8.92 2.40 3.37
C GLU A 129 -9.35 1.22 4.23
N CYS A 130 -9.35 1.43 5.54
CA CYS A 130 -9.84 0.49 6.52
C CYS A 130 -11.11 1.05 7.15
N ARG A 131 -12.14 0.23 7.28
CA ARG A 131 -13.39 0.60 7.97
C ARG A 131 -13.72 -0.45 9.01
N THR A 132 -13.97 -0.02 10.24
CA THR A 132 -14.45 -0.85 11.34
C THR A 132 -15.90 -0.44 11.65
N GLY A 133 -16.81 -1.41 11.62
CA GLY A 133 -18.22 -1.16 11.93
C GLY A 133 -19.02 -0.49 10.79
N GLY A 134 -20.32 -0.75 10.83
CA GLY A 134 -21.29 -0.47 9.77
C GLY A 134 -21.90 -1.77 9.32
N SER A 135 -23.04 -2.14 9.93
CA SER A 135 -24.00 -3.06 9.33
C SER A 135 -24.26 -2.63 7.89
N ALA A 136 -24.48 -3.64 7.04
CA ALA A 136 -25.18 -3.44 5.77
C ALA A 136 -26.54 -2.76 5.99
#